data_AF-A0A838U493-F1
#
_entry.id   AF-A0A838U493-F1
#
_cell.length_a   1.000
_cell.length_b   1.000
_cell.length_c   1.000
_cell.angle_alpha   90.00
_cell.angle_beta   90.00
_cell.angle_gamma   90.00
#
_symmetry.space_group_name_H-M   'P 1'
#
loop_
_entity.id
_entity.type
_entity.pdbx_description
1 polymer ?
#
loop_
_entity_poly.entity_id
_entity_poly.type
_entity_poly.pdbx_seq_one_letter_code
_entity_poly.pdbx_strand_id
1 'polypeptide(L)'
;MLKTINEIDFEKRNGLIPVVVQDINTKDIVMLAYINKNALSKTMDTGNAWFWSTSHNKMWMKGEESGNIQPVKKILVDCDSDAIVYLVDSFKPVCHTGNKSCFHNELQ
;
A
#
# COMPACT_ATOMS: atom_id res chain seq x y z
N MET A 1 -1.01 -17.24 11.75
CA MET A 1 -1.48 -17.97 10.56
C MET A 1 -1.00 -17.23 9.32
N LEU A 2 -0.56 -17.93 8.28
CA LEU A 2 -0.22 -17.32 6.99
C LEU A 2 -1.45 -17.37 6.10
N LYS A 3 -1.73 -16.28 5.36
CA LYS A 3 -2.77 -16.22 4.33
C LYS A 3 -2.10 -16.12 2.96
N THR A 4 -2.70 -16.75 1.97
CA THR A 4 -2.30 -16.68 0.56
C THR A 4 -3.09 -15.60 -0.16
N ILE A 5 -2.61 -15.18 -1.35
CA ILE A 5 -3.31 -14.18 -2.18
C ILE A 5 -4.73 -14.58 -2.58
N ASN A 6 -5.03 -15.89 -2.64
CA ASN A 6 -6.35 -16.40 -2.99
C ASN A 6 -7.35 -16.35 -1.84
N GLU A 7 -6.88 -16.13 -0.61
CA GLU A 7 -7.72 -15.96 0.58
C GLU A 7 -8.08 -14.49 0.84
N ILE A 8 -7.63 -13.58 -0.02
CA ILE A 8 -7.94 -12.16 0.05
C ILE A 8 -9.28 -11.89 -0.63
N ASP A 9 -10.20 -11.25 0.10
CA ASP A 9 -11.57 -10.99 -0.33
C ASP A 9 -11.66 -9.69 -1.13
N PHE A 10 -11.16 -9.74 -2.37
CA PHE A 10 -11.30 -8.63 -3.31
C PHE A 10 -12.77 -8.42 -3.74
N GLU A 11 -13.60 -9.47 -3.76
CA GLU A 11 -14.97 -9.41 -4.26
C GLU A 11 -15.89 -8.57 -3.37
N LYS A 12 -15.71 -8.64 -2.04
CA LYS A 12 -16.46 -7.84 -1.05
C LYS A 12 -16.45 -6.34 -1.33
N ARG A 13 -15.43 -5.84 -2.04
CA ARG A 13 -15.24 -4.43 -2.39
C ARG A 13 -15.02 -4.23 -3.90
N ASN A 14 -15.71 -5.02 -4.73
CA ASN A 14 -15.73 -4.85 -6.19
C ASN A 14 -14.34 -4.93 -6.86
N GLY A 15 -13.49 -5.83 -6.39
CA GLY A 15 -12.17 -6.09 -6.95
C GLY A 15 -11.04 -5.23 -6.35
N LEU A 16 -11.34 -4.35 -5.39
CA LEU A 16 -10.38 -3.43 -4.78
C LEU A 16 -10.43 -3.47 -3.26
N ILE A 17 -9.29 -3.59 -2.61
CA ILE A 17 -9.20 -3.48 -1.14
C ILE A 17 -8.31 -2.32 -0.72
N PRO A 18 -8.57 -1.72 0.46
CA PRO A 18 -7.67 -0.75 1.05
C PRO A 18 -6.33 -1.38 1.41
N VAL A 19 -5.27 -0.62 1.21
CA VAL A 19 -3.94 -0.91 1.72
C VAL A 19 -3.38 0.28 2.48
N VAL A 20 -3.06 0.04 3.75
CA VAL A 20 -2.34 1.00 4.60
C VAL A 20 -0.85 0.80 4.39
N VAL A 21 -0.12 1.89 4.21
CA VAL A 21 1.34 1.87 4.13
C VAL A 21 1.88 2.42 5.44
N GLN A 22 2.69 1.62 6.12
CA GLN A 22 3.31 1.98 7.40
C GLN A 22 4.82 1.85 7.30
N ASP A 23 5.54 2.84 7.82
CA ASP A 23 7.00 2.76 7.93
C ASP A 23 7.40 1.76 9.01
N ILE A 24 8.27 0.81 8.67
CA ILE A 24 8.67 -0.26 9.59
C ILE A 24 9.54 0.24 10.75
N ASN A 25 10.25 1.35 10.57
CA ASN A 25 11.17 1.92 11.55
C ASN A 25 10.44 2.88 12.49
N THR A 26 9.70 3.86 11.94
CA THR A 26 9.04 4.91 12.74
C THR A 26 7.66 4.50 13.24
N LYS A 27 7.03 3.51 12.60
CA LYS A 27 5.62 3.11 12.82
C LYS A 27 4.59 4.13 12.34
N ASP A 28 5.00 5.20 11.66
CA ASP A 28 4.09 6.17 11.09
C ASP A 28 3.24 5.52 9.99
N ILE A 29 1.94 5.83 9.99
CA ILE A 29 1.11 5.59 8.82
C ILE A 29 1.45 6.66 7.80
N VAL A 30 2.00 6.27 6.65
CA VAL A 30 2.51 7.22 5.65
C VAL A 30 1.52 7.46 4.51
N MET A 31 0.68 6.49 4.18
CA MET A 31 -0.29 6.59 3.08
C MET A 31 -1.40 5.54 3.21
N LEU A 32 -2.58 5.84 2.68
CA LEU A 32 -3.61 4.87 2.35
C LEU A 32 -3.81 4.87 0.83
N ALA A 33 -3.93 3.69 0.23
CA ALA A 33 -4.24 3.52 -1.17
C ALA A 33 -5.16 2.31 -1.38
N TYR A 34 -5.43 1.97 -2.64
CA TYR A 34 -6.18 0.78 -3.02
C TYR A 34 -5.32 -0.14 -3.87
N ILE A 35 -5.60 -1.44 -3.81
CA ILE A 35 -4.98 -2.47 -4.64
C ILE A 35 -6.05 -3.42 -5.18
N ASN A 36 -5.83 -3.90 -6.40
CA ASN A 36 -6.51 -5.10 -6.91
C ASN A 36 -5.58 -6.32 -6.78
N LYS A 37 -6.09 -7.50 -7.13
CA LYS A 37 -5.32 -8.75 -7.11
C LYS A 37 -4.00 -8.66 -7.88
N ASN A 38 -3.99 -7.99 -9.03
CA ASN A 38 -2.80 -7.83 -9.86
C ASN A 38 -1.73 -6.94 -9.21
N ALA A 39 -2.13 -5.84 -8.56
CA ALA A 39 -1.21 -4.97 -7.82
C ALA A 39 -0.60 -5.69 -6.61
N LEU A 40 -1.39 -6.49 -5.89
CA LEU A 40 -0.86 -7.32 -4.80
C LEU A 40 0.12 -8.37 -5.31
N SER A 41 -0.22 -9.08 -6.39
CA SER A 41 0.68 -10.05 -7.02
C SER A 41 2.00 -9.40 -7.44
N LYS A 42 1.96 -8.25 -8.12
CA LYS A 42 3.17 -7.52 -8.50
C LYS A 42 3.99 -7.06 -7.30
N THR A 43 3.33 -6.65 -6.21
CA THR A 43 4.03 -6.30 -4.97
C THR A 43 4.79 -7.50 -4.41
N MET A 44 4.16 -8.68 -4.37
CA MET A 44 4.80 -9.91 -3.92
C MET A 44 5.96 -10.32 -4.84
N ASP A 45 5.80 -10.16 -6.16
CA ASP A 45 6.81 -10.54 -7.15
C ASP A 45 8.04 -9.62 -7.14
N THR A 46 7.84 -8.31 -7.03
CA THR A 46 8.93 -7.32 -7.17
C THR A 46 9.48 -6.81 -5.84
N GLY A 47 8.78 -7.04 -4.72
CA GLY A 47 9.12 -6.47 -3.42
C GLY A 47 8.95 -4.94 -3.33
N ASN A 48 8.27 -4.31 -4.30
CA ASN A 48 8.01 -2.86 -4.33
C ASN A 48 6.51 -2.61 -4.17
N ALA A 49 6.13 -1.49 -3.56
CA ALA A 49 4.71 -1.17 -3.37
C ALA A 49 4.02 -0.81 -4.69
N TRP A 50 3.14 -1.69 -5.16
CA TRP A 50 2.23 -1.46 -6.30
C TRP A 50 0.82 -1.16 -5.81
N PHE A 51 0.15 -0.27 -6.52
CA PHE A 51 -1.18 0.23 -6.20
C PHE A 51 -2.07 0.28 -7.43
N TRP A 52 -3.37 0.41 -7.21
CA TRP A 52 -4.37 0.69 -8.23
C TRP A 52 -4.89 2.13 -8.06
N SER A 53 -4.81 2.93 -9.12
CA SER A 53 -5.43 4.26 -9.16
C SER A 53 -6.91 4.11 -9.50
N THR A 54 -7.79 4.46 -8.56
CA THR A 54 -9.24 4.48 -8.77
C THR A 54 -9.71 5.62 -9.67
N SER A 55 -8.92 6.70 -9.78
CA SER A 55 -9.23 7.84 -10.66
C SER A 55 -8.80 7.61 -12.10
N HIS A 56 -7.68 6.90 -12.31
CA HIS A 56 -7.10 6.69 -13.64
C HIS A 56 -7.25 5.26 -14.16
N ASN A 57 -7.87 4.36 -13.37
CA ASN A 57 -8.07 2.94 -13.69
C ASN A 57 -6.79 2.25 -14.21
N LYS A 58 -5.67 2.50 -13.53
CA LYS A 58 -4.36 1.95 -13.90
C LYS A 58 -3.56 1.52 -12.68
N MET A 59 -2.71 0.52 -12.88
CA MET A 59 -1.68 0.17 -11.93
C MET A 59 -0.57 1.22 -11.93
N TRP A 60 0.09 1.40 -10.80
CA TRP A 60 1.28 2.23 -10.68
C TRP A 60 2.19 1.72 -9.56
N MET A 61 3.51 1.92 -9.70
CA MET A 61 4.48 1.61 -8.66
C MET A 61 4.86 2.89 -7.91
N LYS A 62 4.89 2.86 -6.58
CA LYS A 62 5.30 4.03 -5.81
C LYS A 62 6.75 4.38 -6.08
N GLY A 63 6.96 5.63 -6.49
CA GLY A 63 8.29 6.14 -6.81
C GLY A 63 8.79 5.79 -8.21
N GLU A 64 7.94 5.26 -9.09
CA GLU A 64 8.30 4.99 -10.49
C GLU A 64 8.79 6.25 -11.22
N GLU A 65 8.10 7.37 -11.04
CA GLU A 65 8.46 8.65 -11.64
C GLU A 65 9.45 9.44 -10.78
N SER A 66 9.28 9.42 -9.45
CA SER A 66 10.02 10.30 -8.53
C SER A 66 11.31 9.66 -7.97
N GLY A 67 11.54 8.38 -8.21
CA GLY A 67 12.61 7.58 -7.59
C GLY A 67 12.43 7.32 -6.09
N ASN A 68 11.33 7.77 -5.48
CA ASN A 68 11.04 7.57 -4.05
C ASN A 68 10.31 6.24 -3.84
N ILE A 69 11.02 5.15 -4.13
CA ILE A 69 10.51 3.79 -3.99
C ILE A 69 10.27 3.42 -2.52
N GLN A 70 9.32 2.51 -2.31
CA GLN A 70 8.99 1.95 -1.00
C GLN A 70 9.12 0.42 -1.06
N PRO A 71 10.28 -0.13 -0.70
CA PRO A 71 10.46 -1.57 -0.62
C PRO A 71 9.54 -2.15 0.46
N VAL A 72 8.71 -3.12 0.09
CA VAL A 72 7.80 -3.81 1.00
C VAL A 72 8.55 -4.92 1.71
N LYS A 73 8.68 -4.80 3.03
CA LYS A 73 9.38 -5.76 3.90
C LYS A 73 8.45 -6.83 4.45
N LYS A 74 7.18 -6.49 4.63
CA LYS A 74 6.15 -7.40 5.13
C LYS A 74 4.77 -6.95 4.67
N ILE A 75 3.90 -7.92 4.43
CA ILE A 75 2.48 -7.73 4.14
C ILE A 75 1.69 -8.33 5.30
N LEU A 76 0.83 -7.54 5.93
CA LEU A 76 -0.13 -8.00 6.93
C LEU A 76 -1.51 -8.02 6.29
N VAL A 77 -2.34 -8.97 6.71
CA VAL A 77 -3.73 -9.11 6.29
C VAL A 77 -4.59 -9.04 7.54
N ASP A 78 -5.73 -8.36 7.49
CA ASP A 78 -6.67 -8.29 8.60
C ASP A 78 -7.43 -9.62 8.82
N CYS A 79 -8.31 -9.63 9.82
CA CYS A 79 -8.96 -10.86 10.28
C CYS A 79 -9.92 -11.44 9.23
N ASP A 80 -10.67 -10.60 8.53
CA ASP A 80 -11.66 -10.98 7.50
C ASP A 80 -11.13 -10.86 6.06
N SER A 81 -9.83 -10.67 5.88
CA SER A 81 -9.15 -10.69 4.58
C SER A 81 -9.55 -9.57 3.61
N ASP A 82 -10.08 -8.45 4.11
CA ASP A 82 -10.55 -7.35 3.26
C ASP A 82 -9.68 -6.09 3.30
N ALA A 83 -8.62 -6.08 4.11
CA ALA A 83 -7.63 -5.01 4.16
C ALA A 83 -6.20 -5.52 4.37
N ILE A 84 -5.24 -4.74 3.87
CA ILE A 84 -3.81 -5.06 3.94
C ILE A 84 -3.01 -3.92 4.57
N VAL A 85 -1.90 -4.27 5.23
CA VAL A 85 -0.83 -3.33 5.59
C VAL A 85 0.46 -3.71 4.86
N TYR A 86 1.03 -2.75 4.13
CA TYR A 86 2.40 -2.82 3.65
C TYR A 86 3.32 -2.18 4.70
N LEU A 87 4.19 -2.99 5.31
CA LEU A 87 5.32 -2.49 6.09
C LEU A 87 6.46 -2.19 5.12
N VAL A 88 6.80 -0.91 4.99
CA VAL A 88 7.79 -0.43 4.03
C VAL A 88 8.97 0.20 4.73
N ASP A 89 10.07 0.30 4.00
CA ASP A 89 11.25 1.06 4.42
C ASP A 89 11.28 2.38 3.63
N SER A 90 10.84 3.49 4.24
CA SER A 90 10.73 4.79 3.55
C SER A 90 11.88 5.73 3.93
N PHE A 91 12.86 5.88 3.04
CA PHE A 91 14.02 6.75 3.25
C PHE A 91 13.77 8.24 2.95
N LYS A 92 12.63 8.57 2.32
CA LYS A 92 12.33 9.91 1.78
C LYS A 92 10.88 10.29 2.08
N PRO A 93 10.54 11.59 2.01
CA PRO A 93 9.15 12.04 2.11
C PRO A 93 8.22 11.29 1.15
N VAL A 94 7.10 10.81 1.70
CA VAL A 94 6.13 10.00 0.96
C VAL A 94 5.12 10.86 0.22
N CYS A 95 4.73 11.98 0.83
CA CYS A 95 3.73 12.90 0.31
C CYS A 95 4.33 13.84 -0.75
N HIS A 96 3.53 14.16 -1.78
CA HIS A 96 3.91 15.11 -2.83
C HIS A 96 4.12 16.54 -2.32
N THR A 97 3.65 16.85 -1.11
CA THR A 97 3.87 18.14 -0.43
C THR A 97 5.21 18.23 0.31
N GLY A 98 6.03 17.18 0.26
CA GLY A 98 7.31 17.11 0.97
C GLY A 98 7.21 16.59 2.41
N ASN A 99 6.00 16.23 2.86
CA ASN A 99 5.78 15.64 4.18
C ASN A 99 6.10 14.13 4.22
N LYS A 100 6.52 13.64 5.40
CA LYS A 100 6.81 12.22 5.64
C LYS A 100 5.58 11.32 5.51
N SER A 101 4.42 11.81 5.93
CA SER A 101 3.13 11.14 5.84
C SER A 101 2.13 12.01 5.08
N CYS A 102 1.17 11.39 4.40
CA CYS A 102 -0.01 12.06 3.87
C CYS A 102 -0.97 12.53 4.98
N PHE A 103 -0.88 11.98 6.18
CA PHE A 103 -1.75 12.27 7.33
C PHE A 103 -1.12 13.34 8.24
N HIS A 104 -0.90 14.53 7.69
CA HIS A 104 -0.26 15.65 8.40
C HIS A 104 -1.23 16.77 8.81
N ASN A 105 -2.54 16.57 8.63
CA ASN A 105 -3.58 17.51 9.02
C ASN A 105 -4.45 16.87 10.12
N GLU A 106 -4.91 17.70 11.06
CA GLU A 106 -5.84 17.28 12.12
C GLU A 106 -7.28 17.64 11.75
N LEU A 107 -8.22 16.79 12.13
CA LEU A 107 -9.66 17.06 12.01
C LEU A 107 -10.12 17.90 13.21
N GLN A 108 -10.94 18.93 12.97
CA GLN A 108 -11.62 19.70 14.00
C GLN A 108 -13.03 19.17 14.23
#